data_AF-A0A8J2WGK4-F1
#
_entry.id   AF-A0A8J2WGK4-F1
#
_cell.length_a   1.000
_cell.length_b   1.000
_cell.length_c   1.000
_cell.angle_alpha   90.00
_cell.angle_beta   90.00
_cell.angle_gamma   90.00
#
_symmetry.space_group_name_H-M   'P 1'
#
loop_
_entity.id
_entity.type
_entity.pdbx_description
1 polymer ?
#
loop_
_entity_poly.entity_id
_entity_poly.type
_entity_poly.pdbx_seq_one_letter_code
_entity_poly.pdbx_strand_id
1 'polypeptide(L)'
;MAAQAADANEQNDQLRKAVEQALAASFVARRAKADVAKDLLNKDRPPTADDIRQALEDGGWAKELRIKVHELHKQATTEKILGKDSLASVQKARKQWEASINDELRAIASERRVPLVRKRKKIVIKKKEEETDELIEMKVEEILSPTLVTPGTRFLFDSDDLLDAISHIESPSNNEGWGLVKLQLRTATLTELRDKYKELHPSKRQYGVDDVTGDPRDKAKFADAWHELGEKCLAEGHIPLARTYARRGVPPSLRPAVYRSLLGLPHMEDAQATSAFEERYYEDLRDRVDSIELVTDELYQMDVQHVADDDTYFIFDEMLGNCVLAFSRDSWVPKNCVVKTHAPLPCENDLMKGQPVPPCGVQPFRGFVSYAAPLTFVFGRETSLYFAFRAFYAQHFCRLNVLRTNQNTLLPLCALFERLVIEHHPRLFFYLVQVGVDPLAIALPWIQFGFVGLLDVEQVLLLWDRLLGFEDLALLSVLAAAIFVYRSEKLLQCSSLEEAREMFADGAVLEVVPLLQTFLWPEGL
;
A
#
# COMPACT_ATOMS: atom_id res chain seq x y z
N MET A 1 21.53 -12.04 30.27
CA MET A 1 20.22 -12.69 30.10
C MET A 1 19.17 -12.18 31.08
N ALA A 2 19.35 -12.24 32.41
CA ALA A 2 18.34 -11.74 33.37
C ALA A 2 18.03 -10.24 33.26
N ALA A 3 19.04 -9.39 33.03
CA ALA A 3 18.86 -7.94 32.85
C ALA A 3 18.13 -7.56 31.54
N GLN A 4 18.38 -8.29 30.44
CA GLN A 4 17.67 -8.10 29.16
C GLN A 4 16.22 -8.58 29.23
N ALA A 5 15.93 -9.62 30.01
CA ALA A 5 14.57 -10.09 30.24
C ALA A 5 13.76 -9.13 31.12
N ALA A 6 14.40 -8.51 32.12
CA ALA A 6 13.77 -7.51 32.98
C ALA A 6 13.42 -6.22 32.21
N ASP A 7 14.35 -5.73 31.38
CA ASP A 7 14.14 -4.56 30.52
C ASP A 7 13.06 -4.82 29.45
N ALA A 8 13.01 -6.02 28.87
CA ALA A 8 11.94 -6.41 27.94
C ALA A 8 10.55 -6.47 28.60
N ASN A 9 10.47 -6.88 29.88
CA ASN A 9 9.22 -6.95 30.62
C ASN A 9 8.71 -5.55 31.00
N GLU A 10 9.59 -4.68 31.47
CA GLU A 10 9.26 -3.29 31.80
C GLU A 10 8.78 -2.51 30.56
N GLN A 11 9.44 -2.73 29.41
CA GLN A 11 9.03 -2.13 28.15
C GLN A 11 7.68 -2.66 27.65
N ASN A 12 7.37 -3.95 27.82
CA ASN A 12 6.07 -4.53 27.46
C ASN A 12 4.94 -3.97 28.34
N ASP A 13 5.20 -3.73 29.62
CA ASP A 13 4.22 -3.11 30.52
C ASP A 13 3.97 -1.64 30.18
N GLN A 14 4.99 -0.90 29.75
CA GLN A 14 4.83 0.48 29.26
C GLN A 14 4.00 0.52 27.97
N LEU A 15 4.27 -0.40 27.03
CA LEU A 15 3.48 -0.56 25.79
C LEU A 15 2.01 -0.85 26.09
N ARG A 16 1.73 -1.80 27.00
CA ARG A 16 0.36 -2.13 27.42
C ARG A 16 -0.37 -0.92 27.98
N LYS A 17 0.24 -0.18 28.92
CA LYS A 17 -0.35 1.02 29.51
C LYS A 17 -0.63 2.11 28.47
N ALA A 18 0.28 2.31 27.51
CA ALA A 18 0.08 3.28 26.44
C ALA A 18 -1.12 2.91 25.54
N VAL A 19 -1.23 1.62 25.18
CA VAL A 19 -2.38 1.13 24.41
C VAL A 19 -3.69 1.26 25.17
N GLU A 20 -3.72 0.93 26.47
CA GLU A 20 -4.91 1.08 27.31
C GLU A 20 -5.38 2.54 27.40
N GLN A 21 -4.44 3.48 27.59
CA GLN A 21 -4.75 4.91 27.62
C GLN A 21 -5.28 5.42 26.27
N ALA A 22 -4.65 5.02 25.17
CA ALA A 22 -5.08 5.39 23.82
C ALA A 22 -6.45 4.78 23.47
N LEU A 23 -6.73 3.55 23.92
CA LEU A 23 -8.02 2.90 23.74
C LEU A 23 -9.11 3.66 24.50
N ALA A 24 -8.87 3.99 25.77
CA ALA A 24 -9.82 4.75 26.59
C ALA A 24 -10.13 6.14 26.00
N ALA A 25 -9.15 6.75 25.32
CA ALA A 25 -9.33 8.02 24.62
C ALA A 25 -10.05 7.88 23.26
N SER A 26 -10.13 6.67 22.69
CA SER A 26 -10.65 6.42 21.35
C SER A 26 -12.16 6.67 21.23
N PHE A 27 -12.59 7.12 20.06
CA PHE A 27 -14.01 7.35 19.76
C PHE A 27 -14.83 6.05 19.86
N VAL A 28 -14.28 4.92 19.37
CA VAL A 28 -14.91 3.59 19.43
C VAL A 28 -15.18 3.18 20.88
N ALA A 29 -14.19 3.33 21.78
CA ALA A 29 -14.39 3.01 23.19
C ALA A 29 -15.42 3.91 23.89
N ARG A 30 -15.48 5.20 23.53
CA ARG A 30 -16.50 6.11 24.08
C ARG A 30 -17.91 5.74 23.62
N ARG A 31 -18.07 5.35 22.36
CA ARG A 31 -19.35 4.96 21.78
C ARG A 31 -19.82 3.61 22.32
N ALA A 32 -18.94 2.61 22.34
CA ALA A 32 -19.20 1.32 22.98
C ALA A 32 -19.64 1.51 24.45
N LYS A 33 -18.97 2.39 25.19
CA LYS A 33 -19.35 2.71 26.58
C LYS A 33 -20.75 3.35 26.67
N ALA A 34 -21.11 4.24 25.75
CA ALA A 34 -22.41 4.90 25.74
C ALA A 34 -23.55 3.92 25.41
N ASP A 35 -23.35 3.06 24.40
CA ASP A 35 -24.35 2.10 23.95
C ASP A 35 -24.54 0.96 24.96
N VAL A 36 -23.45 0.42 25.52
CA VAL A 36 -23.51 -0.56 26.62
C VAL A 36 -24.14 0.04 27.88
N ALA A 37 -23.86 1.31 28.20
CA ALA A 37 -24.52 1.96 29.33
C ALA A 37 -26.04 2.06 29.12
N LYS A 38 -26.49 2.33 27.89
CA LYS A 38 -27.91 2.37 27.54
C LYS A 38 -28.59 1.01 27.69
N ASP A 39 -27.94 -0.08 27.27
CA ASP A 39 -28.48 -1.43 27.43
C ASP A 39 -28.53 -1.89 28.89
N LEU A 40 -27.52 -1.50 29.69
CA LEU A 40 -27.44 -1.86 31.11
C LEU A 40 -28.35 -1.01 32.01
N LEU A 41 -28.78 0.18 31.57
CA LEU A 41 -29.73 1.04 32.30
C LEU A 41 -31.12 0.40 32.48
N ASN A 42 -31.47 -0.58 31.65
CA ASN A 42 -32.74 -1.28 31.71
C ASN A 42 -32.77 -2.46 32.72
N LYS A 43 -31.68 -2.68 33.48
CA LYS A 43 -31.60 -3.78 34.45
C LYS A 43 -31.93 -3.29 35.87
N ASP A 44 -32.81 -4.00 36.56
CA ASP A 44 -33.22 -3.71 37.95
C ASP A 44 -32.12 -3.97 39.00
N ARG A 45 -30.93 -4.38 38.57
CA ARG A 45 -29.77 -4.68 39.43
C ARG A 45 -28.50 -4.06 38.86
N PRO A 46 -27.50 -3.72 39.72
CA PRO A 46 -26.22 -3.24 39.24
C PRO A 46 -25.58 -4.26 38.29
N PRO A 47 -25.05 -3.80 37.13
CA PRO A 47 -24.53 -4.70 36.11
C PRO A 47 -23.22 -5.37 36.57
N THR A 48 -23.11 -6.67 36.32
CA THR A 48 -21.90 -7.46 36.57
C THR A 48 -20.91 -7.37 35.41
N ALA A 49 -19.67 -7.85 35.61
CA ALA A 49 -18.67 -7.91 34.53
C ALA A 49 -19.13 -8.77 33.34
N ASP A 50 -19.88 -9.85 33.61
CA ASP A 50 -20.41 -10.71 32.56
C ASP A 50 -21.59 -10.06 31.83
N ASP A 51 -22.41 -9.25 32.53
CA ASP A 51 -23.44 -8.43 31.89
C ASP A 51 -22.84 -7.42 30.89
N ILE A 52 -21.70 -6.82 31.22
CA ILE A 52 -20.97 -5.90 30.34
C ILE A 52 -20.39 -6.66 29.14
N ARG A 53 -19.79 -7.83 29.36
CA ARG A 53 -19.27 -8.67 28.27
C ARG A 53 -20.38 -9.08 27.31
N GLN A 54 -21.51 -9.54 27.84
CA GLN A 54 -22.64 -9.94 27.01
C GLN A 54 -23.19 -8.76 26.22
N ALA A 55 -23.36 -7.58 26.84
CA ALA A 55 -23.82 -6.38 26.12
C ALA A 55 -22.82 -5.92 25.04
N LEU A 56 -21.52 -6.10 25.25
CA LEU A 56 -20.50 -5.84 24.24
C LEU A 56 -20.58 -6.82 23.07
N GLU A 57 -20.84 -8.10 23.33
CA GLU A 57 -21.01 -9.14 22.30
C GLU A 57 -22.32 -8.92 21.51
N ASP A 58 -23.45 -8.76 22.21
CA ASP A 58 -24.78 -8.55 21.61
C ASP A 58 -24.84 -7.25 20.79
N GLY A 59 -24.15 -6.21 21.25
CA GLY A 59 -24.04 -4.92 20.55
C GLY A 59 -22.97 -4.86 19.46
N GLY A 60 -22.26 -5.97 19.19
CA GLY A 60 -21.18 -6.04 18.18
C GLY A 60 -19.89 -5.28 18.55
N TRP A 61 -19.87 -4.60 19.69
CA TRP A 61 -18.75 -3.79 20.17
C TRP A 61 -17.53 -4.62 20.57
N ALA A 62 -17.72 -5.87 20.99
CA ALA A 62 -16.61 -6.76 21.34
C ALA A 62 -15.64 -6.94 20.17
N LYS A 63 -16.17 -7.11 18.96
CA LYS A 63 -15.38 -7.25 17.72
C LYS A 63 -14.67 -5.94 17.38
N GLU A 64 -15.39 -4.83 17.39
CA GLU A 64 -14.85 -3.48 17.10
C GLU A 64 -13.74 -3.05 18.09
N LEU A 65 -13.91 -3.33 19.39
CA LEU A 65 -12.90 -3.02 20.40
C LEU A 65 -11.66 -3.89 20.26
N ARG A 66 -11.80 -5.18 19.95
CA ARG A 66 -10.66 -6.08 19.67
C ARG A 66 -9.85 -5.57 18.47
N ILE A 67 -10.54 -5.16 17.39
CA ILE A 67 -9.90 -4.53 16.22
C ILE A 67 -9.15 -3.27 16.64
N LYS A 68 -9.76 -2.40 17.46
CA LYS A 68 -9.13 -1.14 17.88
C LYS A 68 -7.92 -1.34 18.80
N VAL A 69 -7.99 -2.27 19.75
CA VAL A 69 -6.86 -2.64 20.61
C VAL A 69 -5.68 -3.12 19.78
N HIS A 70 -5.97 -3.92 18.76
CA HIS A 70 -4.97 -4.45 17.85
C HIS A 70 -4.33 -3.34 17.01
N GLU A 71 -5.12 -2.41 16.47
CA GLU A 71 -4.62 -1.23 15.74
C GLU A 71 -3.68 -0.37 16.61
N LEU A 72 -4.04 -0.13 17.87
CA LEU A 72 -3.22 0.65 18.80
C LEU A 72 -1.92 -0.08 19.18
N HIS A 73 -1.98 -1.40 19.39
CA HIS A 73 -0.79 -2.22 19.58
C HIS A 73 0.14 -2.14 18.35
N LYS A 74 -0.43 -2.19 17.14
CA LYS A 74 0.33 -2.05 15.89
C LYS A 74 1.00 -0.68 15.80
N GLN A 75 0.29 0.41 16.09
CA GLN A 75 0.85 1.77 16.09
C GLN A 75 2.01 1.91 17.08
N ALA A 76 1.81 1.50 18.33
CA ALA A 76 2.84 1.60 19.37
C ALA A 76 4.07 0.72 19.08
N THR A 77 3.85 -0.48 18.53
CA THR A 77 4.95 -1.37 18.11
C THR A 77 5.70 -0.79 16.90
N THR A 78 4.97 -0.16 15.98
CA THR A 78 5.56 0.45 14.79
C THR A 78 6.43 1.64 15.14
N GLU A 79 5.99 2.55 16.02
CA GLU A 79 6.81 3.65 16.52
C GLU A 79 8.10 3.16 17.20
N LYS A 80 8.02 2.02 17.90
CA LYS A 80 9.18 1.35 18.49
C LYS A 80 10.14 0.77 17.44
N ILE A 81 9.62 0.16 16.38
CA ILE A 81 10.42 -0.43 15.28
C ILE A 81 11.06 0.66 14.40
N LEU A 82 10.39 1.80 14.23
CA LEU A 82 10.81 2.88 13.34
C LEU A 82 11.93 3.77 13.93
N GLY A 83 12.77 3.22 14.81
CA GLY A 83 13.85 3.93 15.52
C GLY A 83 14.57 4.97 14.65
N LYS A 84 14.97 6.10 15.27
CA LYS A 84 15.57 7.27 14.59
C LYS A 84 16.59 6.80 13.55
N ASP A 85 16.46 7.32 12.32
CA ASP A 85 17.41 7.07 11.22
C ASP A 85 18.84 7.15 11.74
N SER A 86 19.56 6.04 11.71
CA SER A 86 20.88 5.95 12.34
C SER A 86 22.00 6.52 11.46
N LEU A 87 21.79 6.58 10.14
CA LEU A 87 22.79 6.99 9.16
C LEU A 87 22.57 8.43 8.68
N ALA A 88 23.53 9.31 8.94
CA ALA A 88 23.48 10.72 8.55
C ALA A 88 23.44 10.93 7.03
N SER A 89 24.13 10.08 6.24
CA SER A 89 24.11 10.16 4.78
C SER A 89 22.71 9.90 4.20
N VAL A 90 22.00 8.89 4.74
CA VAL A 90 20.60 8.60 4.37
C VAL A 90 19.69 9.76 4.74
N GLN A 91 19.85 10.37 5.92
CA GLN A 91 19.07 11.54 6.31
C GLN A 91 19.30 12.75 5.38
N LYS A 92 20.55 12.98 4.96
CA LYS A 92 20.92 14.05 4.01
C LYS A 92 20.28 13.79 2.64
N ALA A 93 20.48 12.59 2.08
CA ALA A 93 19.93 12.19 0.79
C ALA A 93 18.40 12.29 0.78
N ARG A 94 17.75 11.80 1.82
CA ARG A 94 16.29 11.94 2.00
C ARG A 94 15.84 13.39 1.99
N LYS A 95 16.49 14.28 2.76
CA LYS A 95 16.11 15.70 2.80
C LYS A 95 16.27 16.37 1.43
N GLN A 96 17.34 16.01 0.70
CA GLN A 96 17.57 16.51 -0.66
C GLN A 96 16.50 16.00 -1.62
N TRP A 97 16.21 14.69 -1.58
CA TRP A 97 15.13 14.07 -2.36
C TRP A 97 13.77 14.74 -2.09
N GLU A 98 13.35 14.83 -0.83
CA GLU A 98 12.08 15.46 -0.47
C GLU A 98 12.01 16.96 -0.83
N ALA A 99 13.15 17.67 -0.83
CA ALA A 99 13.22 19.05 -1.29
C ALA A 99 13.06 19.15 -2.81
N SER A 100 13.73 18.27 -3.57
CA SER A 100 13.67 18.25 -5.04
C SER A 100 12.24 18.05 -5.55
N ILE A 101 11.46 17.14 -4.95
CA ILE A 101 10.06 16.92 -5.30
C ILE A 101 9.22 18.19 -5.09
N ASN A 102 9.43 18.90 -3.99
CA ASN A 102 8.69 20.12 -3.70
C ASN A 102 9.10 21.28 -4.60
N ASP A 103 10.37 21.35 -4.99
CA ASP A 103 10.87 22.34 -5.94
C ASP A 103 10.35 22.07 -7.35
N GLU A 104 10.25 20.80 -7.76
CA GLU A 104 9.64 20.40 -9.03
C GLU A 104 8.14 20.76 -9.08
N LEU A 105 7.41 20.51 -8.00
CA LEU A 105 5.99 20.91 -7.91
C LEU A 105 5.81 22.44 -8.03
N ARG A 106 6.72 23.22 -7.43
CA ARG A 106 6.73 24.68 -7.57
C ARG A 106 7.09 25.11 -8.99
N ALA A 107 8.02 24.42 -9.65
CA ALA A 107 8.39 24.67 -11.03
C ALA A 107 7.18 24.46 -11.96
N ILE A 108 6.48 23.32 -11.85
CA ILE A 108 5.25 23.04 -12.62
C ILE A 108 4.19 24.11 -12.37
N ALA A 109 3.96 24.50 -11.12
CA ALA A 109 3.01 25.57 -10.78
C ALA A 109 3.40 26.91 -11.43
N SER A 110 4.69 27.24 -11.42
CA SER A 110 5.24 28.48 -12.02
C SER A 110 5.16 28.48 -13.55
N GLU A 111 5.56 27.40 -14.20
CA GLU A 111 5.52 27.20 -15.66
C GLU A 111 4.09 27.37 -16.19
N ARG A 112 3.11 26.80 -15.48
CA ARG A 112 1.69 26.90 -15.81
C ARG A 112 1.03 28.20 -15.39
N ARG A 113 1.72 29.03 -14.61
CA ARG A 113 1.17 30.26 -14.01
C ARG A 113 -0.11 30.00 -13.22
N VAL A 114 -0.16 28.88 -12.49
CA VAL A 114 -1.27 28.51 -11.61
C VAL A 114 -0.80 28.46 -10.16
N PRO A 115 -1.60 28.95 -9.19
CA PRO A 115 -1.27 28.78 -7.78
C PRO A 115 -1.38 27.30 -7.37
N LEU A 116 -0.71 26.92 -6.28
CA LEU A 116 -0.81 25.57 -5.72
C LEU A 116 -2.25 25.15 -5.39
N VAL A 117 -3.09 26.13 -5.01
CA VAL A 117 -4.50 25.96 -4.64
C VAL A 117 -5.31 27.11 -5.21
N ARG A 118 -6.48 26.80 -5.80
CA ARG A 118 -7.50 27.79 -6.17
C ARG A 118 -8.90 27.21 -6.01
N LYS A 119 -9.93 28.08 -5.97
CA LYS A 119 -11.31 27.61 -6.09
C LYS A 119 -11.52 27.01 -7.47
N ARG A 120 -12.12 25.82 -7.53
CA ARG A 120 -12.49 25.19 -8.79
C ARG A 120 -13.56 26.04 -9.47
N LYS A 121 -13.38 26.33 -10.75
CA LYS A 121 -14.36 27.09 -11.53
C LYS A 121 -15.59 26.20 -11.76
N LYS A 122 -16.74 26.57 -11.19
CA LYS A 122 -18.04 25.94 -11.49
C LYS A 122 -18.70 26.67 -12.65
N ILE A 123 -18.95 25.99 -13.77
CA ILE A 123 -19.72 26.53 -14.89
C ILE A 123 -21.20 26.43 -14.53
N VAL A 124 -21.93 27.55 -14.58
CA VAL A 124 -23.38 27.56 -14.50
C VAL A 124 -23.91 27.62 -15.93
N ILE A 125 -24.49 26.53 -16.42
CA ILE A 125 -25.24 26.54 -17.68
C ILE A 125 -26.51 27.34 -17.44
N LYS A 126 -26.52 28.62 -17.80
CA LYS A 126 -27.77 29.39 -17.90
C LYS A 126 -28.45 28.98 -19.21
N LYS A 127 -29.44 28.08 -19.15
CA LYS A 127 -30.45 28.03 -20.20
C LYS A 127 -31.21 29.35 -20.15
N LYS A 128 -31.03 30.20 -21.17
CA LYS A 128 -31.98 31.27 -21.45
C LYS A 128 -33.11 30.62 -22.22
N GLU A 129 -34.23 30.35 -21.56
CA GLU A 129 -35.48 30.16 -22.27
C GLU A 129 -35.92 31.54 -22.75
N GLU A 130 -35.78 31.82 -24.04
CA GLU A 130 -36.65 32.77 -24.74
C GLU A 130 -36.59 32.53 -26.25
N GLU A 131 -37.78 32.48 -26.82
CA GLU A 131 -38.12 32.24 -28.21
C GLU A 131 -37.44 33.28 -29.12
N THR A 132 -36.52 32.87 -29.99
CA THR A 132 -36.29 33.46 -31.33
C THR A 132 -35.18 32.72 -32.08
N ASP A 133 -35.45 32.41 -33.34
CA ASP A 133 -34.57 31.74 -34.32
C ASP A 133 -33.39 32.63 -34.75
N GLU A 134 -32.46 32.92 -33.85
CA GLU A 134 -31.14 33.47 -34.23
C GLU A 134 -30.03 32.51 -33.82
N LEU A 135 -29.20 32.15 -34.80
CA LEU A 135 -28.02 31.29 -34.67
C LEU A 135 -27.19 31.66 -33.43
N ILE A 136 -27.29 30.81 -32.41
CA ILE A 136 -26.57 30.96 -31.14
C ILE A 136 -25.10 30.65 -31.39
N GLU A 137 -24.24 31.66 -31.19
CA GLU A 137 -22.81 31.41 -31.00
C GLU A 137 -22.63 30.74 -29.63
N MET A 138 -22.59 29.41 -29.64
CA MET A 138 -22.36 28.61 -28.45
C MET A 138 -20.92 28.82 -28.01
N LYS A 139 -20.68 29.75 -27.08
CA LYS A 139 -19.39 29.85 -26.38
C LYS A 139 -19.21 28.61 -25.51
N VAL A 140 -18.62 27.58 -26.09
CA VAL A 140 -18.04 26.45 -25.36
C VAL A 140 -16.76 26.95 -24.72
N GLU A 141 -16.87 27.49 -23.51
CA GLU A 141 -15.70 27.56 -22.63
C GLU A 141 -15.58 26.21 -21.94
N GLU A 142 -14.57 25.43 -22.36
CA GLU A 142 -14.25 24.07 -21.91
C GLU A 142 -14.40 23.88 -20.39
N ILE A 143 -15.10 22.82 -19.99
CA ILE A 143 -14.98 22.25 -18.65
C ILE A 143 -13.53 21.78 -18.53
N LEU A 144 -12.69 22.39 -17.69
CA LEU A 144 -11.51 21.70 -17.17
C LEU A 144 -12.03 20.63 -16.19
N SER A 145 -12.39 19.47 -16.74
CA SER A 145 -12.64 18.27 -15.97
C SER A 145 -11.44 18.08 -15.04
N PRO A 146 -11.62 17.68 -13.76
CA PRO A 146 -10.47 17.27 -12.95
C PRO A 146 -9.59 16.24 -13.68
N THR A 147 -10.18 15.46 -14.59
CA THR A 147 -9.57 14.41 -15.42
C THR A 147 -8.82 14.91 -16.66
N LEU A 148 -8.90 16.20 -17.02
CA LEU A 148 -8.21 16.72 -18.21
C LEU A 148 -6.72 16.93 -17.93
N VAL A 149 -5.89 16.22 -18.69
CA VAL A 149 -4.43 16.33 -18.63
C VAL A 149 -3.96 17.22 -19.78
N THR A 150 -3.25 18.28 -19.44
CA THR A 150 -2.67 19.23 -20.38
C THR A 150 -1.54 18.54 -21.14
N PRO A 151 -1.47 18.66 -22.48
CA PRO A 151 -0.34 18.16 -23.26
C PRO A 151 1.00 18.73 -22.76
N GLY A 152 1.99 17.86 -22.61
CA GLY A 152 3.32 18.23 -22.10
C GLY A 152 3.46 18.26 -20.57
N THR A 153 2.43 17.84 -19.84
CA THR A 153 2.54 17.56 -18.40
C THR A 153 3.57 16.46 -18.14
N ARG A 154 4.43 16.66 -17.14
CA ARG A 154 5.43 15.69 -16.68
C ARG A 154 5.15 15.26 -15.24
N PHE A 155 5.60 14.06 -14.87
CA PHE A 155 5.55 13.59 -13.49
C PHE A 155 6.51 14.39 -12.61
N LEU A 156 6.28 14.42 -11.30
CA LEU A 156 7.23 15.01 -10.34
C LEU A 156 8.50 14.17 -10.21
N PHE A 157 8.32 12.86 -10.27
CA PHE A 157 9.40 11.88 -10.32
C PHE A 157 8.84 10.52 -10.75
N ASP A 158 9.74 9.62 -11.14
CA ASP A 158 9.47 8.20 -11.36
C ASP A 158 10.46 7.27 -10.62
N SER A 159 10.43 5.97 -10.94
CA SER A 159 11.33 4.99 -10.31
C SER A 159 12.79 5.19 -10.69
N ASP A 160 13.10 5.74 -11.87
CA ASP A 160 14.48 5.98 -12.31
C ASP A 160 15.08 7.16 -11.51
N ASP A 161 14.31 8.21 -11.26
CA ASP A 161 14.72 9.31 -10.37
C ASP A 161 14.99 8.81 -8.94
N LEU A 162 14.15 7.90 -8.46
CA LEU A 162 14.30 7.31 -7.12
C LEU A 162 15.51 6.37 -7.04
N LEU A 163 15.79 5.61 -8.12
CA LEU A 163 17.00 4.80 -8.25
C LEU A 163 18.26 5.68 -8.21
N ASP A 164 18.23 6.78 -8.96
CA ASP A 164 19.33 7.75 -8.98
C ASP A 164 19.59 8.30 -7.57
N ALA A 165 18.53 8.68 -6.85
CA ALA A 165 18.62 9.13 -5.46
C ALA A 165 19.19 8.06 -4.51
N ILE A 166 18.87 6.77 -4.72
CA ILE A 166 19.41 5.65 -3.95
C ILE A 166 20.90 5.43 -4.25
N SER A 167 21.29 5.49 -5.51
CA SER A 167 22.67 5.24 -5.96
C SER A 167 23.66 6.31 -5.47
N HIS A 168 23.18 7.55 -5.29
CA HIS A 168 23.97 8.68 -4.82
C HIS A 168 24.10 8.77 -3.29
N ILE A 169 23.53 7.84 -2.52
CA ILE A 169 23.67 7.88 -1.06
C ILE A 169 25.11 7.51 -0.67
N GLU A 170 25.85 8.49 -0.16
CA GLU A 170 27.22 8.34 0.32
C GLU A 170 27.33 7.20 1.37
N SER A 171 28.21 6.23 1.12
CA SER A 171 28.51 5.15 2.06
C SER A 171 29.63 5.58 3.01
N PRO A 172 29.43 5.52 4.35
CA PRO A 172 30.47 5.89 5.33
C PRO A 172 31.72 5.01 5.23
N SER A 173 31.53 3.76 4.83
CA SER A 173 32.60 2.85 4.43
C SER A 173 32.73 2.95 2.91
N ASN A 174 33.90 3.27 2.34
CA ASN A 174 34.17 3.17 0.89
C ASN A 174 33.95 1.73 0.40
N ASN A 175 32.70 1.31 0.31
CA ASN A 175 32.31 -0.05 0.01
C ASN A 175 32.15 -0.16 -1.50
N GLU A 176 33.14 -0.79 -2.14
CA GLU A 176 33.15 -1.13 -3.56
C GLU A 176 32.22 -2.32 -3.87
N GLY A 177 31.07 -2.39 -3.19
CA GLY A 177 30.06 -3.40 -3.46
C GLY A 177 29.58 -3.27 -4.91
N TRP A 178 29.34 -4.40 -5.56
CA TRP A 178 28.94 -4.45 -6.98
C TRP A 178 27.50 -4.02 -7.24
N GLY A 179 26.65 -3.98 -6.21
CA GLY A 179 25.27 -3.48 -6.30
C GLY A 179 25.17 -1.96 -6.23
N LEU A 180 24.04 -1.41 -6.65
CA LEU A 180 23.73 0.02 -6.60
C LEU A 180 23.56 0.52 -5.16
N VAL A 181 23.06 -0.31 -4.23
CA VAL A 181 22.94 0.09 -2.82
C VAL A 181 24.30 -0.06 -2.13
N LYS A 182 25.07 1.03 -2.05
CA LYS A 182 26.42 1.03 -1.44
C LYS A 182 26.44 0.95 0.09
N LEU A 183 25.27 1.00 0.73
CA LEU A 183 25.12 1.00 2.18
C LEU A 183 25.10 -0.41 2.76
N GLN A 184 25.83 -0.64 3.86
CA GLN A 184 25.75 -1.88 4.63
C GLN A 184 24.52 -1.86 5.54
N LEU A 185 23.37 -2.20 4.98
CA LEU A 185 22.11 -2.31 5.71
C LEU A 185 21.93 -3.72 6.25
N ARG A 186 21.48 -3.85 7.50
CA ARG A 186 21.03 -5.15 8.01
C ARG A 186 19.85 -5.61 7.18
N THR A 187 19.93 -6.78 6.58
CA THR A 187 18.84 -7.41 5.83
C THR A 187 18.70 -8.86 6.32
N ALA A 188 17.49 -9.43 6.23
CA ALA A 188 17.22 -10.76 6.75
C ALA A 188 17.89 -11.85 5.91
N THR A 189 18.70 -12.70 6.53
CA THR A 189 19.36 -13.84 5.87
C THR A 189 18.35 -14.82 5.27
N LEU A 190 18.79 -15.67 4.32
CA LEU A 190 17.91 -16.69 3.73
C LEU A 190 17.29 -17.62 4.80
N THR A 191 18.06 -17.98 5.84
CA THR A 191 17.55 -18.77 6.97
C THR A 191 16.45 -18.03 7.74
N GLU A 192 16.66 -16.75 8.07
CA GLU A 192 15.64 -15.93 8.74
C GLU A 192 14.38 -15.79 7.88
N LEU A 193 14.52 -15.65 6.55
CA LEU A 193 13.38 -15.58 5.62
C LEU A 193 12.62 -16.91 5.55
N ARG A 194 13.33 -18.05 5.49
CA ARG A 194 12.71 -19.39 5.51
C ARG A 194 11.91 -19.63 6.79
N ASP A 195 12.47 -19.26 7.94
CA ASP A 195 11.78 -19.39 9.23
C ASP A 195 10.55 -18.47 9.31
N LYS A 196 10.68 -17.23 8.82
CA LYS A 196 9.60 -16.24 8.81
C LYS A 196 8.45 -16.62 7.88
N TYR A 197 8.76 -17.22 6.73
CA TYR A 197 7.79 -17.57 5.70
C TYR A 197 7.45 -19.06 5.64
N LYS A 198 7.75 -19.83 6.69
CA LYS A 198 7.56 -21.30 6.73
C LYS A 198 6.17 -21.79 6.29
N GLU A 199 5.12 -20.99 6.40
CA GLU A 199 3.78 -21.30 5.89
C GLU A 199 3.69 -21.36 4.36
N LEU A 200 4.65 -20.78 3.64
CA LEU A 200 4.82 -20.90 2.19
C LEU A 200 5.54 -22.18 1.77
N HIS A 201 6.09 -22.98 2.69
CA HIS A 201 6.82 -24.20 2.35
C HIS A 201 5.99 -25.14 1.44
N PRO A 202 6.60 -25.81 0.42
CA PRO A 202 5.88 -26.70 -0.51
C PRO A 202 5.01 -27.78 0.13
N SER A 203 5.39 -28.27 1.32
CA SER A 203 4.60 -29.24 2.09
C SER A 203 3.27 -28.68 2.66
N LYS A 204 3.02 -27.38 2.54
CA LYS A 204 1.77 -26.73 2.96
C LYS A 204 0.98 -26.37 1.71
N ARG A 205 -0.26 -26.87 1.62
CA ARG A 205 -1.17 -26.51 0.52
C ARG A 205 -1.36 -25.00 0.43
N GLN A 206 -1.40 -24.45 -0.77
CA GLN A 206 -1.52 -23.03 -1.06
C GLN A 206 -2.74 -22.78 -1.93
N TYR A 207 -3.53 -21.77 -1.55
CA TYR A 207 -4.53 -21.22 -2.45
C TYR A 207 -3.84 -20.37 -3.54
N GLY A 208 -4.27 -20.53 -4.78
CA GLY A 208 -3.57 -20.13 -6.00
C GLY A 208 -2.64 -21.20 -6.60
N VAL A 209 -2.59 -22.41 -6.04
CA VAL A 209 -1.76 -23.53 -6.55
C VAL A 209 -2.53 -24.85 -6.44
N ASP A 210 -2.88 -25.28 -5.23
CA ASP A 210 -3.49 -26.58 -4.95
C ASP A 210 -5.00 -26.63 -5.27
N ASP A 211 -5.61 -25.49 -5.51
CA ASP A 211 -6.99 -25.30 -5.99
C ASP A 211 -7.06 -25.21 -7.52
N VAL A 212 -5.93 -25.03 -8.20
CA VAL A 212 -5.84 -24.88 -9.66
C VAL A 212 -5.23 -26.12 -10.30
N THR A 213 -4.18 -26.67 -9.69
CA THR A 213 -3.37 -27.79 -10.22
C THR A 213 -3.80 -29.13 -9.63
N GLY A 214 -3.51 -30.24 -10.33
CA GLY A 214 -3.79 -31.60 -9.87
C GLY A 214 -5.16 -32.17 -10.26
N ASP A 215 -5.62 -33.17 -9.51
CA ASP A 215 -6.89 -33.87 -9.78
C ASP A 215 -8.10 -32.95 -9.56
N PRO A 216 -9.06 -32.88 -10.51
CA PRO A 216 -10.22 -31.99 -10.40
C PRO A 216 -11.08 -32.17 -9.15
N ARG A 217 -11.14 -33.37 -8.55
CA ARG A 217 -11.92 -33.59 -7.33
C ARG A 217 -11.18 -33.13 -6.09
N ASP A 218 -9.87 -33.37 -6.03
CA ASP A 218 -9.06 -32.93 -4.89
C ASP A 218 -8.97 -31.40 -4.83
N LYS A 219 -8.77 -30.74 -5.98
CA LYS A 219 -8.68 -29.27 -6.03
C LYS A 219 -9.98 -28.60 -5.55
N ALA A 220 -11.14 -29.11 -5.98
CA ALA A 220 -12.44 -28.60 -5.57
C ALA A 220 -12.66 -28.80 -4.06
N LYS A 221 -12.35 -30.00 -3.57
CA LYS A 221 -12.44 -30.32 -2.14
C LYS A 221 -11.57 -29.40 -1.28
N PHE A 222 -10.37 -29.06 -1.76
CA PHE A 222 -9.49 -28.12 -1.07
C PHE A 222 -10.02 -26.69 -1.11
N ALA A 223 -10.44 -26.21 -2.29
CA ALA A 223 -11.02 -24.89 -2.43
C ALA A 223 -12.21 -24.69 -1.49
N ASP A 224 -13.14 -25.66 -1.45
CA ASP A 224 -14.31 -25.63 -0.57
C ASP A 224 -13.92 -25.62 0.91
N ALA A 225 -13.02 -26.53 1.31
CA ALA A 225 -12.56 -26.60 2.70
C ALA A 225 -11.78 -25.34 3.13
N TRP A 226 -11.03 -24.74 2.21
CA TRP A 226 -10.28 -23.51 2.45
C TRP A 226 -11.20 -22.29 2.54
N HIS A 227 -12.27 -22.27 1.74
CA HIS A 227 -13.32 -21.26 1.82
C HIS A 227 -14.05 -21.34 3.17
N GLU A 228 -14.50 -22.52 3.58
CA GLU A 228 -15.18 -22.74 4.86
C GLU A 228 -14.29 -22.34 6.06
N LEU A 229 -12.99 -22.62 5.97
CA LEU A 229 -12.02 -22.17 6.98
C LEU A 229 -11.95 -20.63 7.05
N GLY A 230 -11.95 -19.96 5.89
CA GLY A 230 -11.94 -18.50 5.82
C GLY A 230 -13.16 -17.86 6.46
N GLU A 231 -14.35 -18.41 6.20
CA GLU A 231 -15.60 -17.97 6.83
C GLU A 231 -15.56 -18.11 8.35
N LYS A 232 -15.04 -19.25 8.85
CA LYS A 232 -14.84 -19.45 10.30
C LYS A 232 -13.86 -18.43 10.90
N CYS A 233 -12.77 -18.13 10.20
CA CYS A 233 -11.81 -17.11 10.65
C CYS A 233 -12.45 -15.71 10.76
N LEU A 234 -13.30 -15.35 9.80
CA LEU A 234 -14.01 -14.07 9.76
C LEU A 234 -15.10 -13.97 10.83
N ALA A 235 -15.82 -15.07 11.08
CA ALA A 235 -16.85 -15.17 12.11
C ALA A 235 -16.26 -14.95 13.52
N GLU A 236 -15.09 -15.54 13.80
CA GLU A 236 -14.38 -15.36 15.08
C GLU A 236 -13.96 -13.91 15.34
N GLY A 237 -13.76 -13.12 14.28
CA GLY A 237 -13.37 -11.71 14.39
C GLY A 237 -11.98 -11.47 15.00
N HIS A 238 -11.15 -12.51 15.06
CA HIS A 238 -9.80 -12.44 15.63
C HIS A 238 -8.76 -12.20 14.53
N ILE A 239 -8.28 -10.95 14.41
CA ILE A 239 -7.36 -10.52 13.34
C ILE A 239 -6.12 -11.44 13.19
N PRO A 240 -5.43 -11.90 14.25
CA PRO A 240 -4.30 -12.82 14.09
C PRO A 240 -4.64 -14.15 13.40
N LEU A 241 -5.88 -14.62 13.53
CA LEU A 241 -6.35 -15.82 12.84
C LEU A 241 -6.52 -15.54 11.35
N ALA A 242 -7.18 -14.43 10.99
CA ALA A 242 -7.31 -13.99 9.60
C ALA A 242 -5.94 -13.77 8.92
N ARG A 243 -4.94 -13.28 9.66
CA ARG A 243 -3.56 -13.15 9.16
C ARG A 243 -2.94 -14.49 8.84
N THR A 244 -3.02 -15.43 9.78
CA THR A 244 -2.45 -16.77 9.60
C THR A 244 -3.10 -17.49 8.42
N TYR A 245 -4.42 -17.28 8.22
CA TYR A 245 -5.15 -17.74 7.06
C TYR A 245 -4.60 -17.12 5.75
N ALA A 246 -4.50 -15.79 5.69
CA ALA A 246 -4.06 -15.07 4.48
C ALA A 246 -2.61 -15.39 4.04
N ARG A 247 -1.74 -15.85 4.94
CA ARG A 247 -0.37 -16.32 4.61
C ARG A 247 -0.34 -17.46 3.58
N ARG A 248 -1.44 -18.18 3.40
CA ARG A 248 -1.57 -19.29 2.43
C ARG A 248 -2.53 -18.96 1.28
N GLY A 249 -2.91 -17.69 1.14
CA GLY A 249 -3.78 -17.17 0.09
C GLY A 249 -5.25 -17.10 0.49
N VAL A 250 -5.97 -16.15 -0.12
CA VAL A 250 -7.37 -15.86 0.17
C VAL A 250 -8.20 -16.06 -1.11
N PRO A 251 -9.31 -16.82 -1.05
CA PRO A 251 -10.24 -16.94 -2.16
C PRO A 251 -10.81 -15.60 -2.61
N PRO A 252 -11.03 -15.36 -3.92
CA PRO A 252 -11.54 -14.09 -4.43
C PRO A 252 -12.83 -13.62 -3.73
N SER A 253 -13.77 -14.54 -3.46
CA SER A 253 -15.03 -14.26 -2.76
C SER A 253 -14.85 -13.73 -1.33
N LEU A 254 -13.77 -14.11 -0.66
CA LEU A 254 -13.50 -13.75 0.74
C LEU A 254 -12.53 -12.56 0.87
N ARG A 255 -11.79 -12.20 -0.19
CA ARG A 255 -10.83 -11.09 -0.17
C ARG A 255 -11.41 -9.79 0.39
N PRO A 256 -12.61 -9.33 0.01
CA PRO A 256 -13.13 -8.05 0.52
C PRO A 256 -13.27 -8.07 2.05
N ALA A 257 -13.83 -9.16 2.60
CA ALA A 257 -14.04 -9.31 4.03
C ALA A 257 -12.71 -9.48 4.79
N VAL A 258 -11.80 -10.30 4.25
CA VAL A 258 -10.47 -10.52 4.85
C VAL A 258 -9.65 -9.24 4.81
N TYR A 259 -9.61 -8.52 3.69
CA TYR A 259 -8.83 -7.28 3.57
C TYR A 259 -9.36 -6.21 4.51
N ARG A 260 -10.69 -6.05 4.61
CA ARG A 260 -11.29 -5.16 5.62
C ARG A 260 -10.80 -5.50 7.03
N SER A 261 -10.83 -6.79 7.40
CA SER A 261 -10.34 -7.25 8.71
C SER A 261 -8.83 -6.98 8.92
N LEU A 262 -7.99 -7.32 7.95
CA LEU A 262 -6.53 -7.18 8.03
C LEU A 262 -6.08 -5.72 8.06
N LEU A 263 -6.82 -4.83 7.38
CA LEU A 263 -6.59 -3.39 7.35
C LEU A 263 -7.23 -2.65 8.53
N GLY A 264 -7.94 -3.36 9.42
CA GLY A 264 -8.58 -2.76 10.59
C GLY A 264 -9.79 -1.88 10.25
N LEU A 265 -10.45 -2.14 9.13
CA LEU A 265 -11.71 -1.50 8.76
C LEU A 265 -12.88 -2.13 9.53
N PRO A 266 -13.97 -1.37 9.79
CA PRO A 266 -15.12 -1.87 10.51
C PRO A 266 -15.73 -3.09 9.82
N HIS A 267 -16.21 -4.03 10.62
CA HIS A 267 -16.84 -5.24 10.10
C HIS A 267 -18.20 -4.88 9.47
N MET A 268 -18.47 -5.44 8.29
CA MET A 268 -19.72 -5.28 7.56
C MET A 268 -20.29 -6.67 7.26
N GLU A 269 -21.61 -6.83 7.33
CA GLU A 269 -22.29 -8.05 6.91
C GLU A 269 -22.08 -8.29 5.41
N ASP A 270 -22.28 -7.25 4.60
CA ASP A 270 -21.85 -7.20 3.21
C ASP A 270 -20.46 -6.57 3.14
N ALA A 271 -19.46 -7.34 2.73
CA ALA A 271 -18.07 -6.89 2.64
C ALA A 271 -17.84 -5.79 1.58
N GLN A 272 -18.77 -5.59 0.66
CA GLN A 272 -18.76 -4.48 -0.30
C GLN A 272 -19.39 -3.20 0.28
N ALA A 273 -20.17 -3.31 1.34
CA ALA A 273 -20.83 -2.18 1.98
C ALA A 273 -19.87 -1.34 2.84
N THR A 274 -20.33 -0.14 3.13
CA THR A 274 -19.63 0.87 3.92
C THR A 274 -20.60 1.45 4.95
N SER A 275 -20.07 1.79 6.12
CA SER A 275 -20.84 2.45 7.16
C SER A 275 -21.30 3.85 6.72
N ALA A 276 -22.37 4.35 7.33
CA ALA A 276 -22.84 5.73 7.09
C ALA A 276 -21.75 6.79 7.37
N PHE A 277 -20.81 6.50 8.27
CA PHE A 277 -19.65 7.36 8.50
C PHE A 277 -18.69 7.35 7.30
N GLU A 278 -18.37 6.16 6.77
CA GLU A 278 -17.49 6.01 5.61
C GLU A 278 -18.06 6.73 4.39
N GLU A 279 -19.35 6.54 4.10
CA GLU A 279 -20.04 7.22 3.00
C GLU A 279 -19.98 8.75 3.16
N ARG A 280 -20.37 9.25 4.34
CA ARG A 280 -20.38 10.70 4.57
C ARG A 280 -18.99 11.31 4.48
N TYR A 281 -17.98 10.60 4.98
CA TYR A 281 -16.60 11.05 4.91
C TYR A 281 -16.09 11.13 3.47
N TYR A 282 -16.42 10.12 2.65
CA TYR A 282 -16.05 10.10 1.24
C TYR A 282 -16.78 11.18 0.44
N GLU A 283 -18.07 11.41 0.69
CA GLU A 283 -18.83 12.54 0.13
C GLU A 283 -18.17 13.88 0.46
N ASP A 284 -17.79 14.12 1.72
CA ASP A 284 -17.12 15.35 2.12
C ASP A 284 -15.75 15.53 1.42
N LEU A 285 -15.05 14.44 1.06
CA LEU A 285 -13.82 14.50 0.25
C LEU A 285 -14.14 14.86 -1.21
N ARG A 286 -15.18 14.25 -1.79
CA ARG A 286 -15.64 14.58 -3.15
C ARG A 286 -16.07 16.04 -3.27
N ASP A 287 -16.82 16.54 -2.30
CA ASP A 287 -17.21 17.96 -2.24
C ASP A 287 -15.99 18.90 -2.23
N ARG A 288 -14.88 18.49 -1.61
CA ARG A 288 -13.60 19.23 -1.64
C ARG A 288 -12.91 19.14 -2.98
N VAL A 289 -12.93 17.99 -3.65
CA VAL A 289 -12.44 17.86 -5.03
C VAL A 289 -13.21 18.81 -5.96
N ASP A 290 -14.53 18.89 -5.80
CA ASP A 290 -15.42 19.72 -6.63
C ASP A 290 -15.33 21.22 -6.34
N SER A 291 -14.86 21.62 -5.16
CA SER A 291 -14.79 23.02 -4.74
C SER A 291 -13.38 23.61 -4.79
N ILE A 292 -12.35 22.77 -4.61
CA ILE A 292 -10.95 23.19 -4.52
C ILE A 292 -10.14 22.44 -5.59
N GLU A 293 -9.44 23.19 -6.40
CA GLU A 293 -8.49 22.67 -7.38
C GLU A 293 -7.07 22.78 -6.82
N LEU A 294 -6.35 21.66 -6.81
CA LEU A 294 -4.93 21.61 -6.46
C LEU A 294 -4.10 21.42 -7.72
N VAL A 295 -2.90 22.00 -7.76
CA VAL A 295 -1.94 21.78 -8.85
C VAL A 295 -1.60 20.30 -9.05
N THR A 296 -1.76 19.48 -8.01
CA THR A 296 -1.50 18.04 -8.04
C THR A 296 -2.63 17.21 -8.67
N ASP A 297 -3.82 17.79 -8.87
CA ASP A 297 -4.98 17.04 -9.39
C ASP A 297 -4.69 16.44 -10.77
N GLU A 298 -4.16 17.28 -11.66
CA GLU A 298 -3.81 16.89 -13.02
C GLU A 298 -2.69 15.84 -13.05
N LEU A 299 -1.75 15.91 -12.10
CA LEU A 299 -0.64 14.95 -12.02
C LEU A 299 -1.11 13.57 -11.55
N TYR A 300 -2.07 13.51 -10.61
CA TYR A 300 -2.72 12.25 -10.26
C TYR A 300 -3.51 11.67 -11.44
N GLN A 301 -4.19 12.53 -12.19
CA GLN A 301 -5.01 12.10 -13.33
C GLN A 301 -4.18 11.66 -14.52
N MET A 302 -3.02 12.27 -14.74
CA MET A 302 -2.03 11.76 -15.70
C MET A 302 -1.58 10.34 -15.35
N ASP A 303 -1.41 10.03 -14.07
CA ASP A 303 -1.07 8.66 -13.65
C ASP A 303 -2.25 7.69 -13.85
N VAL A 304 -3.50 8.16 -13.67
CA VAL A 304 -4.69 7.35 -13.95
C VAL A 304 -4.77 7.00 -15.43
N GLN A 305 -4.52 7.96 -16.31
CA GLN A 305 -4.44 7.71 -17.75
C GLN A 305 -3.35 6.69 -18.08
N HIS A 306 -2.17 6.82 -17.47
CA HIS A 306 -1.08 5.87 -17.69
C HIS A 306 -1.42 4.44 -17.24
N VAL A 307 -2.15 4.28 -16.14
CA VAL A 307 -2.63 2.96 -15.69
C VAL A 307 -3.79 2.46 -16.56
N ALA A 308 -4.64 3.35 -17.05
CA ALA A 308 -5.76 3.01 -17.93
C ALA A 308 -5.33 2.64 -19.35
N ASP A 309 -4.10 2.95 -19.76
CA ASP A 309 -3.49 2.43 -21.00
C ASP A 309 -3.24 0.91 -20.94
N ASP A 310 -3.34 0.28 -19.75
CA ASP A 310 -3.32 -1.16 -19.56
C ASP A 310 -4.73 -1.77 -19.83
N ASP A 311 -4.78 -2.77 -20.71
CA ASP A 311 -6.00 -3.50 -21.09
C ASP A 311 -6.74 -4.14 -19.90
N THR A 312 -6.08 -4.31 -18.76
CA THR A 312 -6.65 -4.84 -17.52
C THR A 312 -7.44 -3.79 -16.75
N TYR A 313 -6.97 -2.54 -16.74
CA TYR A 313 -7.45 -1.51 -15.82
C TYR A 313 -8.27 -0.40 -16.48
N PHE A 314 -8.30 -0.30 -17.80
CA PHE A 314 -9.02 0.76 -18.53
C PHE A 314 -10.50 0.90 -18.12
N ILE A 315 -11.18 -0.20 -17.77
CA ILE A 315 -12.60 -0.18 -17.35
C ILE A 315 -12.84 0.48 -15.99
N PHE A 316 -11.78 0.76 -15.23
CA PHE A 316 -11.85 1.34 -13.89
C PHE A 316 -11.29 2.77 -13.82
N ASP A 317 -11.01 3.40 -14.96
CA ASP A 317 -10.39 4.73 -15.04
C ASP A 317 -11.14 5.79 -14.20
N GLU A 318 -12.47 5.86 -14.30
CA GLU A 318 -13.32 6.79 -13.54
C GLU A 318 -13.24 6.49 -12.03
N MET A 319 -13.38 5.21 -11.67
CA MET A 319 -13.34 4.75 -10.28
C MET A 319 -11.99 5.04 -9.62
N LEU A 320 -10.89 4.80 -10.36
CA LEU A 320 -9.53 5.08 -9.92
C LEU A 320 -9.29 6.59 -9.80
N GLY A 321 -9.75 7.36 -10.79
CA GLY A 321 -9.67 8.82 -10.78
C GLY A 321 -10.36 9.44 -9.57
N ASN A 322 -11.58 9.01 -9.28
CA ASN A 322 -12.33 9.47 -8.10
C ASN A 322 -11.61 9.08 -6.80
N CYS A 323 -11.12 7.84 -6.72
CA CYS A 323 -10.41 7.32 -5.55
C CYS A 323 -9.12 8.12 -5.24
N VAL A 324 -8.27 8.38 -6.24
CA VAL A 324 -7.00 9.09 -6.01
C VAL A 324 -7.18 10.58 -5.75
N LEU A 325 -8.18 11.22 -6.37
CA LEU A 325 -8.51 12.62 -6.05
C LEU A 325 -9.09 12.74 -4.65
N ALA A 326 -9.97 11.83 -4.23
CA ALA A 326 -10.43 11.79 -2.84
C ALA A 326 -9.26 11.58 -1.88
N PHE A 327 -8.34 10.66 -2.19
CA PHE A 327 -7.13 10.42 -1.41
C PHE A 327 -6.30 11.69 -1.26
N SER A 328 -6.09 12.44 -2.33
CA SER A 328 -5.30 13.69 -2.28
C SER A 328 -5.85 14.71 -1.26
N ARG A 329 -7.17 14.71 -1.00
CA ARG A 329 -7.84 15.63 -0.06
C ARG A 329 -7.85 15.13 1.39
N ASP A 330 -7.40 13.91 1.64
CA ASP A 330 -7.59 13.25 2.92
C ASP A 330 -6.47 13.54 3.92
N SER A 331 -6.75 14.46 4.85
CA SER A 331 -5.88 14.79 6.00
C SER A 331 -5.74 13.70 7.07
N TRP A 332 -6.48 12.59 6.96
CA TRP A 332 -6.32 11.39 7.77
C TRP A 332 -5.03 10.65 7.40
N VAL A 333 -4.70 10.60 6.10
CA VAL A 333 -3.54 9.86 5.56
C VAL A 333 -2.22 10.19 6.30
N PRO A 334 -1.76 11.44 6.39
CA PRO A 334 -0.45 11.73 6.98
C PRO A 334 -0.40 11.51 8.50
N LYS A 335 -1.56 11.42 9.16
CA LYS A 335 -1.68 11.16 10.61
C LYS A 335 -1.68 9.67 10.94
N ASN A 336 -1.99 8.82 9.96
CA ASN A 336 -2.13 7.38 10.14
C ASN A 336 -1.11 6.58 9.33
N CYS A 337 -0.35 7.23 8.44
CA CYS A 337 0.79 6.62 7.78
C CYS A 337 1.83 6.22 8.81
N VAL A 338 2.29 4.96 8.71
CA VAL A 338 3.37 4.41 9.51
C VAL A 338 4.67 5.21 9.33
N VAL A 339 4.89 5.74 8.14
CA VAL A 339 6.01 6.61 7.84
C VAL A 339 5.55 7.76 6.97
N LYS A 340 6.03 8.95 7.28
CA LYS A 340 5.80 10.13 6.44
C LYS A 340 6.57 9.98 5.14
N THR A 341 5.85 9.95 4.02
CA THR A 341 6.40 9.74 2.68
C THR A 341 7.20 10.95 2.19
N HIS A 342 6.56 12.13 2.15
CA HIS A 342 7.18 13.34 1.60
C HIS A 342 7.19 14.50 2.62
N ALA A 343 8.10 15.46 2.42
CA ALA A 343 8.08 16.71 3.16
C ALA A 343 6.83 17.52 2.78
N PRO A 344 6.10 18.07 3.76
CA PRO A 344 4.87 18.79 3.48
C PRO A 344 5.20 20.13 2.81
N LEU A 345 4.51 20.44 1.72
CA LEU A 345 4.56 21.77 1.10
C LEU A 345 3.43 22.62 1.72
N PRO A 346 3.71 23.56 2.65
CA PRO A 346 2.66 24.35 3.27
C PRO A 346 2.00 25.29 2.27
N CYS A 347 0.68 25.37 2.30
CA CYS A 347 -0.08 26.33 1.52
C CYS A 347 -0.09 27.70 2.22
N GLU A 348 0.34 28.74 1.51
CA GLU A 348 0.27 30.13 1.98
C GLU A 348 -1.07 30.80 1.63
N ASN A 349 -1.85 30.21 0.72
CA ASN A 349 -3.14 30.73 0.29
C ASN A 349 -4.18 30.58 1.41
N ASP A 350 -4.99 31.61 1.66
CA ASP A 350 -6.03 31.66 2.69
C ASP A 350 -7.07 30.52 2.56
N LEU A 351 -7.26 29.95 1.36
CA LEU A 351 -8.15 28.80 1.14
C LEU A 351 -7.76 27.56 1.97
N MET A 352 -6.47 27.33 2.16
CA MET A 352 -5.91 26.12 2.77
C MET A 352 -4.72 26.45 3.69
N LYS A 353 -4.72 27.65 4.29
CA LYS A 353 -3.57 28.22 4.99
C LYS A 353 -3.00 27.27 6.04
N GLY A 354 -1.71 26.97 5.92
CA GLY A 354 -0.98 26.07 6.82
C GLY A 354 -1.26 24.58 6.63
N GLN A 355 -2.13 24.19 5.70
CA GLN A 355 -2.30 22.79 5.31
C GLN A 355 -1.26 22.38 4.26
N PRO A 356 -0.83 21.11 4.23
CA PRO A 356 0.04 20.63 3.17
C PRO A 356 -0.71 20.59 1.82
N VAL A 357 0.04 20.77 0.73
CA VAL A 357 -0.44 20.56 -0.64
C VAL A 357 0.29 19.34 -1.22
N PRO A 358 -0.41 18.22 -1.47
CA PRO A 358 -1.84 17.98 -1.18
C PRO A 358 -2.09 17.67 0.31
N PRO A 359 -3.35 17.80 0.80
CA PRO A 359 -3.71 17.52 2.20
C PRO A 359 -3.30 16.14 2.72
N CYS A 360 -3.22 15.14 1.86
CA CYS A 360 -2.75 13.80 2.23
C CYS A 360 -1.25 13.72 2.52
N GLY A 361 -0.47 14.74 2.16
CA GLY A 361 0.98 14.78 2.37
C GLY A 361 1.78 13.83 1.47
N VAL A 362 1.15 13.27 0.43
CA VAL A 362 1.80 12.42 -0.58
C VAL A 362 1.79 13.18 -1.90
N GLN A 363 2.95 13.48 -2.47
CA GLN A 363 3.04 14.08 -3.79
C GLN A 363 2.77 13.04 -4.89
N PRO A 364 2.14 13.42 -6.02
CA PRO A 364 1.89 12.51 -7.14
C PRO A 364 3.18 12.14 -7.86
N PHE A 365 3.31 10.87 -8.25
CA PHE A 365 4.44 10.32 -9.01
C PHE A 365 3.94 9.23 -9.95
N ARG A 366 4.78 8.85 -10.91
CA ARG A 366 4.44 7.80 -11.87
C ARG A 366 4.30 6.44 -11.16
N GLY A 367 3.16 5.78 -11.32
CA GLY A 367 2.84 4.49 -10.70
C GLY A 367 2.17 4.58 -9.31
N PHE A 368 1.75 5.77 -8.87
CA PHE A 368 0.99 5.91 -7.62
C PHE A 368 -0.36 5.17 -7.69
N VAL A 369 -1.07 5.26 -8.81
CA VAL A 369 -2.38 4.64 -9.04
C VAL A 369 -2.29 3.11 -9.00
N SER A 370 -1.10 2.54 -9.28
CA SER A 370 -0.85 1.10 -9.20
C SER A 370 -1.17 0.50 -7.83
N TYR A 371 -1.10 1.26 -6.74
CA TYR A 371 -1.48 0.78 -5.41
C TYR A 371 -3.01 0.61 -5.22
N ALA A 372 -3.82 1.26 -6.05
CA ALA A 372 -5.27 1.18 -6.02
C ALA A 372 -5.82 0.24 -7.12
N ALA A 373 -5.14 0.13 -8.25
CA ALA A 373 -5.63 -0.57 -9.43
C ALA A 373 -6.03 -2.04 -9.17
N PRO A 374 -5.22 -2.92 -8.55
CA PRO A 374 -5.65 -4.29 -8.24
C PRO A 374 -6.84 -4.38 -7.27
N LEU A 375 -7.04 -3.35 -6.43
CA LEU A 375 -8.14 -3.34 -5.46
C LEU A 375 -9.50 -3.14 -6.12
N THR A 376 -9.59 -2.66 -7.37
CA THR A 376 -10.87 -2.55 -8.10
C THR A 376 -11.48 -3.93 -8.40
N PHE A 377 -10.65 -4.97 -8.48
CA PHE A 377 -11.08 -6.37 -8.60
C PHE A 377 -11.53 -6.97 -7.26
N VAL A 378 -11.23 -6.31 -6.15
CA VAL A 378 -11.66 -6.73 -4.80
C VAL A 378 -12.89 -5.95 -4.36
N PHE A 379 -12.90 -4.63 -4.55
CA PHE A 379 -13.97 -3.75 -4.10
C PHE A 379 -14.70 -3.14 -5.28
N GLY A 380 -15.98 -3.51 -5.45
CA GLY A 380 -16.83 -3.03 -6.54
C GLY A 380 -17.49 -1.67 -6.28
N ARG A 381 -17.35 -1.10 -5.08
CA ARG A 381 -17.89 0.23 -4.72
C ARG A 381 -16.75 1.19 -4.45
N GLU A 382 -16.85 2.42 -4.97
CA GLU A 382 -15.87 3.49 -4.80
C GLU A 382 -15.51 3.74 -3.33
N THR A 383 -16.51 3.89 -2.46
CA THR A 383 -16.29 4.14 -1.04
C THR A 383 -15.51 2.99 -0.40
N SER A 384 -15.90 1.73 -0.65
CA SER A 384 -15.18 0.56 -0.13
C SER A 384 -13.74 0.47 -0.65
N LEU A 385 -13.54 0.69 -1.96
CA LEU A 385 -12.20 0.77 -2.57
C LEU A 385 -11.36 1.84 -1.87
N TYR A 386 -11.90 3.03 -1.69
CA TYR A 386 -11.22 4.17 -1.08
C TYR A 386 -10.71 3.86 0.34
N PHE A 387 -11.58 3.31 1.19
CA PHE A 387 -11.21 3.00 2.57
C PHE A 387 -10.19 1.86 2.66
N ALA A 388 -10.28 0.85 1.79
CA ALA A 388 -9.27 -0.19 1.69
C ALA A 388 -7.94 0.37 1.20
N PHE A 389 -7.95 1.13 0.10
CA PHE A 389 -6.76 1.74 -0.48
C PHE A 389 -6.03 2.64 0.51
N ARG A 390 -6.71 3.61 1.14
CA ARG A 390 -6.06 4.55 2.07
C ARG A 390 -5.46 3.84 3.28
N ALA A 391 -6.11 2.78 3.77
CA ALA A 391 -5.64 1.99 4.91
C ALA A 391 -4.44 1.13 4.53
N PHE A 392 -4.48 0.49 3.35
CA PHE A 392 -3.36 -0.29 2.83
C PHE A 392 -2.15 0.62 2.61
N TYR A 393 -2.33 1.77 1.97
CA TYR A 393 -1.27 2.75 1.76
C TYR A 393 -0.66 3.20 3.10
N ALA A 394 -1.49 3.65 4.03
CA ALA A 394 -1.02 4.17 5.32
C ALA A 394 -0.26 3.12 6.14
N GLN A 395 -0.63 1.84 6.05
CA GLN A 395 -0.01 0.78 6.84
C GLN A 395 1.21 0.14 6.16
N HIS A 396 1.22 0.07 4.82
CA HIS A 396 2.22 -0.69 4.06
C HIS A 396 2.86 0.15 2.95
N PHE A 397 2.10 0.59 1.93
CA PHE A 397 2.70 1.19 0.72
C PHE A 397 3.41 2.53 0.95
N CYS A 398 3.08 3.29 2.01
CA CYS A 398 3.84 4.49 2.38
C CYS A 398 5.33 4.21 2.63
N ARG A 399 5.69 2.97 3.02
CA ARG A 399 7.07 2.52 3.24
C ARG A 399 7.85 2.29 1.93
N LEU A 400 7.15 2.06 0.82
CA LEU A 400 7.74 1.82 -0.50
C LEU A 400 8.12 3.12 -1.23
N ASN A 401 7.79 4.28 -0.64
CA ASN A 401 8.02 5.59 -1.25
C ASN A 401 8.88 6.50 -0.34
N VAL A 402 9.71 5.89 0.52
CA VAL A 402 10.56 6.63 1.46
C VAL A 402 11.97 6.06 1.53
N LEU A 403 12.96 6.95 1.56
CA LEU A 403 14.36 6.61 1.77
C LEU A 403 14.65 6.57 3.27
N ARG A 404 14.65 5.36 3.84
CA ARG A 404 14.84 5.15 5.27
C ARG A 404 15.62 3.87 5.57
N THR A 405 16.29 3.77 6.72
CA THR A 405 17.08 2.57 7.07
C THR A 405 16.27 1.47 7.76
N ASN A 406 15.02 1.75 8.13
CA ASN A 406 14.16 0.80 8.86
C ASN A 406 13.74 -0.38 7.96
N GLN A 407 13.65 -1.57 8.54
CA GLN A 407 13.17 -2.76 7.83
C GLN A 407 11.81 -2.51 7.15
N ASN A 408 11.56 -3.19 6.03
CA ASN A 408 10.37 -3.02 5.20
C ASN A 408 10.16 -1.62 4.60
N THR A 409 11.19 -0.78 4.56
CA THR A 409 11.18 0.43 3.72
C THR A 409 11.98 0.18 2.45
N LEU A 410 11.72 0.97 1.41
CA LEU A 410 12.24 0.73 0.05
C LEU A 410 13.73 0.44 0.01
N LEU A 411 14.54 1.24 0.70
CA LEU A 411 16.00 1.16 0.64
C LEU A 411 16.55 -0.20 1.16
N PRO A 412 16.18 -0.68 2.36
CA PRO A 412 16.49 -2.06 2.80
C PRO A 412 15.90 -3.17 1.92
N LEU A 413 14.75 -2.94 1.29
CA LEU A 413 14.17 -3.91 0.34
C LEU A 413 15.02 -4.04 -0.92
N CYS A 414 15.54 -2.93 -1.44
CA CYS A 414 16.47 -2.91 -2.57
C CYS A 414 17.78 -3.64 -2.20
N ALA A 415 18.36 -3.32 -1.04
CA ALA A 415 19.55 -3.99 -0.54
C ALA A 415 19.34 -5.51 -0.33
N LEU A 416 18.15 -5.89 0.15
CA LEU A 416 17.78 -7.30 0.32
C LEU A 416 17.73 -8.01 -1.03
N PHE A 417 17.10 -7.41 -2.04
CA PHE A 417 17.04 -7.97 -3.39
C PHE A 417 18.44 -8.22 -3.95
N GLU A 418 19.31 -7.21 -3.96
CA GLU A 418 20.67 -7.34 -4.51
C GLU A 418 21.44 -8.46 -3.82
N ARG A 419 21.39 -8.49 -2.48
CA ARG A 419 22.05 -9.55 -1.70
C ARG A 419 21.52 -10.94 -2.05
N LEU A 420 20.20 -11.10 -2.18
CA LEU A 420 19.58 -12.39 -2.50
C LEU A 420 20.01 -12.89 -3.89
N VAL A 421 20.06 -12.03 -4.90
CA VAL A 421 20.54 -12.42 -6.24
C VAL A 421 22.03 -12.77 -6.22
N ILE A 422 22.85 -11.99 -5.51
CA ILE A 422 24.29 -12.25 -5.36
C ILE A 422 24.55 -13.57 -4.63
N GLU A 423 23.79 -13.86 -3.56
CA GLU A 423 23.94 -15.10 -2.78
C GLU A 423 23.50 -16.34 -3.56
N HIS A 424 22.39 -16.26 -4.31
CA HIS A 424 21.84 -17.42 -5.04
C HIS A 424 22.48 -17.65 -6.41
N HIS A 425 22.77 -16.59 -7.16
CA HIS A 425 23.28 -16.70 -8.53
C HIS A 425 24.32 -15.61 -8.85
N PRO A 426 25.49 -15.61 -8.19
CA PRO A 426 26.50 -14.56 -8.31
C PRO A 426 26.96 -14.34 -9.76
N ARG A 427 27.10 -15.42 -10.54
CA ARG A 427 27.48 -15.35 -11.97
C ARG A 427 26.52 -14.48 -12.80
N LEU A 428 25.22 -14.53 -12.50
CA LEU A 428 24.21 -13.76 -13.22
C LEU A 428 24.37 -12.29 -12.88
N PHE A 429 24.46 -11.98 -11.58
CA PHE A 429 24.63 -10.61 -11.10
C PHE A 429 25.87 -9.95 -11.73
N PHE A 430 27.02 -10.64 -11.67
CA PHE A 430 28.26 -10.13 -12.26
C PHE A 430 28.18 -9.97 -13.77
N TYR A 431 27.58 -10.93 -14.47
CA TYR A 431 27.40 -10.84 -15.91
C TYR A 431 26.57 -9.62 -16.30
N LEU A 432 25.42 -9.41 -15.65
CA LEU A 432 24.54 -8.26 -15.92
C LEU A 432 25.28 -6.94 -15.71
N VAL A 433 25.98 -6.79 -14.58
CA VAL A 433 26.77 -5.58 -14.31
C VAL A 433 27.88 -5.39 -15.36
N GLN A 434 28.54 -6.46 -15.82
CA GLN A 434 29.58 -6.39 -16.85
C GLN A 434 29.03 -5.92 -18.21
N VAL A 435 27.80 -6.29 -18.56
CA VAL A 435 27.13 -5.82 -19.79
C VAL A 435 26.40 -4.48 -19.59
N GLY A 436 26.63 -3.79 -18.46
CA GLY A 436 26.06 -2.48 -18.17
C GLY A 436 24.59 -2.50 -17.73
N VAL A 437 24.12 -3.64 -17.22
CA VAL A 437 22.77 -3.82 -16.70
C VAL A 437 22.82 -3.91 -15.19
N ASP A 438 22.29 -2.90 -14.51
CA ASP A 438 22.09 -2.93 -13.06
C ASP A 438 20.79 -3.71 -12.73
N PRO A 439 20.86 -4.87 -12.05
CA PRO A 439 19.66 -5.67 -11.79
C PRO A 439 18.58 -4.92 -11.01
N LEU A 440 18.98 -4.02 -10.10
CA LEU A 440 18.04 -3.21 -9.33
C LEU A 440 17.29 -2.20 -10.19
N ALA A 441 17.87 -1.69 -11.28
CA ALA A 441 17.19 -0.77 -12.19
C ALA A 441 15.95 -1.41 -12.85
N ILE A 442 15.97 -2.73 -13.04
CA ILE A 442 14.83 -3.50 -13.55
C ILE A 442 13.86 -3.85 -12.42
N ALA A 443 14.39 -4.29 -11.26
CA ALA A 443 13.57 -4.79 -10.17
C ALA A 443 12.88 -3.69 -9.33
N LEU A 444 13.41 -2.46 -9.33
CA LEU A 444 12.93 -1.38 -8.47
C LEU A 444 11.45 -1.07 -8.68
N PRO A 445 10.93 -0.87 -9.92
CA PRO A 445 9.50 -0.66 -10.13
C PRO A 445 8.64 -1.80 -9.58
N TRP A 446 9.09 -3.06 -9.69
CA TRP A 446 8.35 -4.21 -9.19
C TRP A 446 8.25 -4.18 -7.66
N ILE A 447 9.35 -3.87 -6.98
CA ILE A 447 9.40 -3.74 -5.53
C ILE A 447 8.60 -2.52 -5.06
N GLN A 448 8.71 -1.39 -5.77
CA GLN A 448 8.02 -0.15 -5.43
C GLN A 448 6.50 -0.33 -5.56
N PHE A 449 6.02 -0.83 -6.71
CA PHE A 449 4.59 -0.90 -7.01
C PHE A 449 3.94 -2.24 -6.66
N GLY A 450 4.64 -3.09 -5.90
CA GLY A 450 4.08 -4.38 -5.45
C GLY A 450 3.72 -5.31 -6.60
N PHE A 451 4.54 -5.31 -7.66
CA PHE A 451 4.45 -6.12 -8.89
C PHE A 451 3.32 -5.77 -9.88
N VAL A 452 2.59 -4.69 -9.64
CA VAL A 452 1.65 -4.15 -10.64
C VAL A 452 2.43 -3.67 -11.87
N GLY A 453 1.95 -4.04 -13.06
CA GLY A 453 2.61 -3.77 -14.34
C GLY A 453 3.58 -4.86 -14.80
N LEU A 454 3.90 -5.85 -13.95
CA LEU A 454 4.62 -7.06 -14.38
C LEU A 454 3.71 -8.30 -14.32
N LEU A 455 2.99 -8.49 -13.22
CA LEU A 455 2.20 -9.70 -13.00
C LEU A 455 0.73 -9.48 -13.36
N ASP A 456 0.06 -10.57 -13.76
CA ASP A 456 -1.39 -10.61 -13.85
C ASP A 456 -2.04 -10.26 -12.51
N VAL A 457 -3.20 -9.62 -12.56
CA VAL A 457 -3.89 -9.11 -11.35
C VAL A 457 -4.18 -10.22 -10.32
N GLU A 458 -4.47 -11.44 -10.76
CA GLU A 458 -4.67 -12.57 -9.86
C GLU A 458 -3.39 -12.92 -9.08
N GLN A 459 -2.24 -12.90 -9.76
CA GLN A 459 -0.93 -13.15 -9.15
C GLN A 459 -0.53 -12.00 -8.20
N VAL A 460 -0.83 -10.75 -8.57
CA VAL A 460 -0.66 -9.58 -7.68
C VAL A 460 -1.49 -9.76 -6.41
N LEU A 461 -2.77 -10.13 -6.52
CA LEU A 461 -3.62 -10.32 -5.34
C LEU A 461 -3.18 -11.52 -4.48
N LEU A 462 -2.70 -12.61 -5.09
CA LEU A 462 -2.09 -13.72 -4.35
C LEU A 462 -0.85 -13.28 -3.56
N LEU A 463 -0.01 -12.41 -4.14
CA LEU A 463 1.11 -11.81 -3.43
C LEU A 463 0.62 -10.93 -2.27
N TRP A 464 -0.36 -10.05 -2.53
CA TRP A 464 -0.86 -9.10 -1.54
C TRP A 464 -1.58 -9.77 -0.36
N ASP A 465 -2.26 -10.89 -0.58
CA ASP A 465 -2.79 -11.76 0.49
C ASP A 465 -1.68 -12.10 1.50
N ARG A 466 -0.49 -12.45 0.99
CA ARG A 466 0.67 -12.85 1.79
C ARG A 466 1.37 -11.66 2.41
N LEU A 467 1.48 -10.52 1.70
CA LEU A 467 2.00 -9.28 2.28
C LEU A 467 1.18 -8.86 3.51
N LEU A 468 -0.16 -8.93 3.43
CA LEU A 468 -1.05 -8.63 4.55
C LEU A 468 -1.03 -9.72 5.64
N GLY A 469 -0.94 -10.99 5.26
CA GLY A 469 -0.90 -12.12 6.20
C GLY A 469 0.38 -12.21 7.03
N PHE A 470 1.53 -11.88 6.43
CA PHE A 470 2.83 -11.79 7.11
C PHE A 470 3.10 -10.40 7.70
N GLU A 471 2.37 -9.37 7.26
CA GLU A 471 2.64 -7.95 7.53
C GLU A 471 4.08 -7.54 7.18
N ASP A 472 4.54 -7.99 6.01
CA ASP A 472 5.95 -7.91 5.66
C ASP A 472 6.18 -7.67 4.17
N LEU A 473 6.92 -6.61 3.85
CA LEU A 473 7.20 -6.20 2.48
C LEU A 473 8.48 -6.82 1.92
N ALA A 474 9.31 -7.45 2.76
CA ALA A 474 10.51 -8.18 2.31
C ALA A 474 10.22 -9.29 1.30
N LEU A 475 8.99 -9.81 1.27
CA LEU A 475 8.55 -10.80 0.28
C LEU A 475 8.62 -10.24 -1.16
N LEU A 476 8.51 -8.92 -1.35
CA LEU A 476 8.66 -8.27 -2.64
C LEU A 476 10.10 -8.46 -3.18
N SER A 477 11.11 -8.25 -2.33
CA SER A 477 12.51 -8.47 -2.69
C SER A 477 12.81 -9.94 -2.96
N VAL A 478 12.19 -10.85 -2.20
CA VAL A 478 12.33 -12.30 -2.41
C VAL A 478 11.77 -12.71 -3.75
N LEU A 479 10.56 -12.25 -4.10
CA LEU A 479 9.95 -12.55 -5.40
C LEU A 479 10.76 -11.96 -6.55
N ALA A 480 11.26 -10.72 -6.42
CA ALA A 480 12.09 -10.11 -7.43
C ALA A 480 13.36 -10.95 -7.68
N ALA A 481 14.04 -11.38 -6.60
CA ALA A 481 15.21 -12.24 -6.72
C ALA A 481 14.86 -13.61 -7.33
N ALA A 482 13.71 -14.19 -6.97
CA ALA A 482 13.22 -15.45 -7.53
C ALA A 482 13.00 -15.37 -9.04
N ILE A 483 12.43 -14.27 -9.53
CA ILE A 483 12.20 -14.05 -10.97
C ILE A 483 13.53 -13.94 -11.74
N PHE A 484 14.52 -13.22 -11.19
CA PHE A 484 15.86 -13.14 -11.77
C PHE A 484 16.54 -14.52 -11.86
N VAL A 485 16.47 -15.31 -10.79
CA VAL A 485 17.04 -16.66 -10.78
C VAL A 485 16.29 -17.58 -11.76
N TYR A 486 14.96 -17.49 -11.80
CA TYR A 486 14.13 -18.27 -12.72
C TYR A 486 14.44 -17.97 -14.21
N ARG A 487 14.71 -16.71 -14.56
CA ARG A 487 15.05 -16.29 -15.93
C ARG A 487 16.57 -16.30 -16.21
N SER A 488 17.39 -16.82 -15.30
CA SER A 488 18.86 -16.71 -15.35
C SER A 488 19.48 -17.19 -16.66
N GLU A 489 19.03 -18.32 -17.22
CA GLU A 489 19.57 -18.85 -18.48
C GLU A 489 19.36 -17.91 -19.67
N LYS A 490 18.21 -17.22 -19.72
CA LYS A 490 17.91 -16.22 -20.75
C LYS A 490 18.70 -14.94 -20.52
N LEU A 491 18.78 -14.48 -19.28
CA LEU A 491 19.50 -13.26 -18.91
C LEU A 491 21.01 -13.37 -19.14
N LEU A 492 21.60 -14.56 -19.01
CA LEU A 492 23.01 -14.79 -19.33
C LEU A 492 23.34 -14.67 -20.83
N GLN A 493 22.33 -14.49 -21.67
CA GLN A 493 22.48 -14.30 -23.11
C GLN A 493 22.28 -12.84 -23.52
N CYS A 494 21.77 -11.98 -22.62
CA CYS A 494 21.49 -10.59 -22.96
C CYS A 494 22.76 -9.74 -23.02
N SER A 495 22.74 -8.71 -23.84
CA SER A 495 23.87 -7.83 -24.11
C SER A 495 23.61 -6.35 -23.80
N SER A 496 22.36 -6.02 -23.45
CA SER A 496 21.92 -4.66 -23.14
C SER A 496 20.79 -4.64 -22.10
N LEU A 497 20.51 -3.46 -21.55
CA LEU A 497 19.39 -3.24 -20.62
C LEU A 497 18.03 -3.46 -21.28
N GLU A 498 17.90 -3.05 -22.54
CA GLU A 498 16.66 -3.21 -23.32
C GLU A 498 16.34 -4.68 -23.54
N GLU A 499 17.32 -5.47 -23.97
CA GLU A 499 17.18 -6.92 -24.15
C GLU A 499 16.89 -7.61 -22.80
N ALA A 500 17.54 -7.19 -21.71
CA ALA A 500 17.24 -7.71 -20.38
C ALA A 500 15.79 -7.42 -19.96
N ARG A 501 15.28 -6.20 -20.22
CA ARG A 501 13.87 -5.83 -19.96
C ARG A 501 12.91 -6.67 -20.81
N GLU A 502 13.23 -6.92 -22.08
CA GLU A 502 12.45 -7.79 -22.96
C GLU A 502 12.36 -9.23 -22.44
N MET A 503 13.43 -9.76 -21.82
CA MET A 503 13.40 -11.11 -21.22
C MET A 503 12.39 -11.25 -20.07
N PHE A 504 11.96 -10.13 -19.48
CA PHE A 504 10.95 -10.03 -18.44
C PHE A 504 9.58 -9.53 -18.93
N ALA A 505 9.43 -9.11 -20.19
CA ALA A 505 8.20 -8.50 -20.69
C ALA A 505 6.98 -9.43 -20.62
N ASP A 506 7.19 -10.74 -20.77
CA ASP A 506 6.14 -11.75 -20.56
C ASP A 506 6.09 -12.18 -19.08
N GLY A 507 5.32 -11.41 -18.31
CA GLY A 507 5.05 -11.68 -16.89
C GLY A 507 3.82 -12.55 -16.63
N ALA A 508 2.96 -12.79 -17.62
CA ALA A 508 1.74 -13.59 -17.47
C ALA A 508 2.02 -15.05 -17.09
N VAL A 509 3.19 -15.57 -17.49
CA VAL A 509 3.64 -16.93 -17.13
C VAL A 509 4.22 -17.04 -15.71
N LEU A 510 4.33 -15.94 -14.95
CA LEU A 510 4.96 -15.94 -13.64
C LEU A 510 3.95 -16.31 -12.54
N GLU A 511 4.07 -17.54 -12.02
CA GLU A 511 3.30 -17.99 -10.87
C GLU A 511 4.03 -17.62 -9.56
N VAL A 512 3.47 -16.70 -8.78
CA VAL A 512 4.12 -16.11 -7.59
C VAL A 512 4.47 -17.16 -6.55
N VAL A 513 3.51 -18.04 -6.22
CA VAL A 513 3.67 -18.98 -5.11
C VAL A 513 4.71 -20.05 -5.42
N PRO A 514 4.68 -20.72 -6.60
CA PRO A 514 5.75 -21.64 -7.01
C PRO A 514 7.13 -20.99 -7.09
N LEU A 515 7.24 -19.75 -7.58
CA LEU A 515 8.51 -19.03 -7.63
C LEU A 515 9.09 -18.77 -6.24
N LEU A 516 8.26 -18.27 -5.31
CA LEU A 516 8.66 -18.07 -3.91
C LEU A 516 9.08 -19.40 -3.25
N GLN A 517 8.33 -20.47 -3.50
CA GLN A 517 8.61 -21.80 -2.98
C GLN A 517 9.94 -22.35 -3.47
N THR A 518 10.17 -22.31 -4.78
CA THR A 518 11.40 -22.81 -5.43
C THR A 518 12.62 -22.02 -4.96
N PHE A 519 12.48 -20.70 -4.81
CA PHE A 519 13.59 -19.86 -4.38
C PHE A 519 13.95 -20.06 -2.90
N LEU A 520 12.94 -20.10 -2.03
CA LEU A 520 13.15 -20.29 -0.60
C LEU A 520 13.55 -21.73 -0.27
N TRP A 521 12.98 -22.73 -0.92
CA TRP A 521 13.24 -24.16 -0.68
C TRP A 521 13.53 -24.93 -1.97
N PRO A 522 14.72 -24.74 -2.57
CA PRO A 522 15.09 -25.38 -3.85
C PRO A 522 15.16 -26.91 -3.78
N GLU A 523 15.34 -27.48 -2.59
CA GLU A 523 15.41 -28.94 -2.37
C GLU A 523 14.04 -29.58 -2.05
N GLY A 524 12.96 -28.78 -2.02
CA GLY A 524 11.63 -29.20 -1.56
C GLY A 524 10.60 -29.55 -2.66
N LEU A 525 11.04 -29.66 -3.92
CA LEU A 525 10.22 -30.02 -5.08
C LEU A 525 10.50 -31.43 -5.58
#